data_AF-A0A6J4JY44-F1
#
_entry.id   AF-A0A6J4JY44-F1
#
_cell.length_a   1.000
_cell.length_b   1.000
_cell.length_c   1.000
_cell.angle_alpha   90.00
_cell.angle_beta   90.00
_cell.angle_gamma   90.00
#
_symmetry.space_group_name_H-M   'P 1'
#
loop_
_entity.id
_entity.type
_entity.pdbx_description
1 polymer ?
#
loop_
_entity_poly.entity_id
_entity_poly.type
_entity_poly.pdbx_seq_one_letter_code
_entity_poly.pdbx_strand_id
1 'polypeptide(L)'
;MAVISGNGAIFGTEAADQITGGDGNDTLIGGAGADVLNGGAGVDFAEYPNSPSGIEASIAAGTVGNDGTGSSDTLIGIEGIVGSLNNDRLTGSALADVLVGLEGADTLDGGAGDDLLRGGGGADQIAGGDGIDTAFYGGGLRSYALTVTGAGFTVVDNRSTGDADGTDSGVGVEIFSFADGRLVFDANDPAARVVRLYDAALDRLPDQAGLNAWTGAVQGGQPLSGLASGFLASDEFRARFGDIGDNGAYVDRLYQNVLGRAGDAAGREAWTAALNAGTSRADVLVAFSESAESKAGTSALVQNGIWDRSEAAAQVARLYDTVFGRLPDAPGLVAWKTAIEGGQVTLVQVADAFTSSGEFRAQYGNLNNRDFANALYVNTLDRAADQAGLDYWTGVLNSGLSRAEVVLAFSESREHVALTAANIQSENPSEFGILFA
;
A
#
# COMPACT_ATOMS: atom_id res chain seq x y z
N MET A 1 -40.32 -3.38 -8.80
CA MET A 1 -38.87 -3.57 -8.75
C MET A 1 -38.30 -3.24 -10.11
N ALA A 2 -37.63 -2.10 -10.22
CA ALA A 2 -36.65 -1.91 -11.28
C ALA A 2 -35.36 -2.54 -10.76
N VAL A 3 -34.81 -3.51 -11.50
CA VAL A 3 -33.45 -4.00 -11.25
C VAL A 3 -32.52 -2.96 -11.87
N ILE A 4 -31.61 -2.39 -11.09
CA ILE A 4 -30.56 -1.53 -11.64
C ILE A 4 -29.53 -2.48 -12.28
N SER A 5 -29.13 -2.16 -13.51
CA SER A 5 -28.05 -2.87 -14.18
C SER A 5 -26.78 -2.04 -14.07
N GLY A 6 -25.75 -2.59 -13.41
CA GLY A 6 -24.49 -1.89 -13.14
C GLY A 6 -24.54 -1.05 -11.87
N ASN A 7 -23.38 -0.58 -11.43
CA ASN A 7 -23.19 0.16 -10.18
C ASN A 7 -24.17 1.33 -10.02
N GLY A 8 -24.84 1.39 -8.87
CA GLY A 8 -25.82 2.41 -8.53
C GLY A 8 -25.70 2.90 -7.10
N ALA A 9 -26.28 4.08 -6.84
CA ALA A 9 -26.56 4.56 -5.48
C ALA A 9 -28.08 4.66 -5.32
N ILE A 10 -28.62 3.94 -4.33
CA ILE A 10 -30.06 3.83 -4.11
C ILE A 10 -30.39 4.36 -2.72
N PHE A 11 -31.33 5.29 -2.68
CA PHE A 11 -31.79 5.95 -1.46
C PHE A 11 -33.24 5.55 -1.20
N GLY A 12 -33.52 5.07 0.01
CA GLY A 12 -34.86 4.89 0.53
C GLY A 12 -35.44 6.19 1.09
N THR A 13 -36.41 6.03 1.97
CA THR A 13 -37.24 7.09 2.53
C THR A 13 -37.16 7.12 4.05
N GLU A 14 -38.12 7.75 4.73
CA GLU A 14 -38.25 7.67 6.19
C GLU A 14 -39.19 6.53 6.64
N ALA A 15 -39.67 5.71 5.69
CA ALA A 15 -40.56 4.59 5.93
C ALA A 15 -39.86 3.28 5.61
N ALA A 16 -40.39 2.17 6.13
CA ALA A 16 -39.87 0.83 5.84
C ALA A 16 -39.87 0.53 4.32
N ASP A 17 -38.68 0.38 3.76
CA ASP A 17 -38.41 0.19 2.34
C ASP A 17 -37.88 -1.22 2.03
N GLN A 18 -38.07 -1.64 0.78
CA GLN A 18 -37.42 -2.82 0.21
C GLN A 18 -36.55 -2.37 -0.96
N ILE A 19 -35.25 -2.35 -0.73
CA ILE A 19 -34.24 -1.86 -1.66
C ILE A 19 -33.49 -3.07 -2.25
N THR A 20 -33.26 -3.05 -3.56
CA THR A 20 -32.46 -4.08 -4.25
C THR A 20 -31.51 -3.41 -5.22
N GLY A 21 -30.19 -3.63 -5.05
CA GLY A 21 -29.12 -3.14 -5.92
C GLY A 21 -29.19 -3.78 -7.30
N GLY A 22 -28.96 -5.08 -7.37
CA GLY A 22 -29.03 -5.85 -8.61
C GLY A 22 -27.68 -6.42 -8.99
N ASP A 23 -27.23 -6.15 -10.22
CA ASP A 23 -25.89 -6.55 -10.67
C ASP A 23 -24.97 -5.31 -10.60
N GLY A 24 -23.72 -5.50 -10.14
CA GLY A 24 -22.73 -4.44 -10.03
C GLY A 24 -22.42 -4.12 -8.57
N ASN A 25 -21.55 -3.14 -8.34
CA ASN A 25 -21.23 -2.69 -6.99
C ASN A 25 -22.15 -1.52 -6.62
N ASP A 26 -23.10 -1.75 -5.73
CA ASP A 26 -24.15 -0.82 -5.36
C ASP A 26 -23.93 -0.22 -3.97
N THR A 27 -24.32 1.04 -3.79
CA THR A 27 -24.42 1.72 -2.50
C THR A 27 -25.89 1.87 -2.12
N LEU A 28 -26.29 1.32 -0.98
CA LEU A 28 -27.67 1.34 -0.49
C LEU A 28 -27.77 2.17 0.80
N ILE A 29 -28.65 3.18 0.79
CA ILE A 29 -28.96 4.00 1.97
C ILE A 29 -30.44 3.84 2.24
N GLY A 30 -30.80 3.11 3.29
CA GLY A 30 -32.19 2.84 3.68
C GLY A 30 -32.94 4.12 4.08
N GLY A 31 -32.32 4.91 4.95
CA GLY A 31 -32.94 6.09 5.55
C GLY A 31 -33.42 5.76 6.95
N ALA A 32 -34.65 6.16 7.28
CA ALA A 32 -35.27 5.79 8.56
C ALA A 32 -36.34 4.73 8.32
N GLY A 33 -36.66 3.95 9.34
CA GLY A 33 -37.63 2.86 9.22
C GLY A 33 -36.94 1.51 9.33
N ALA A 34 -37.70 0.43 9.17
CA ALA A 34 -37.14 -0.92 9.21
C ALA A 34 -37.00 -1.44 7.78
N ASP A 35 -35.82 -1.30 7.22
CA ASP A 35 -35.56 -1.50 5.80
C ASP A 35 -35.03 -2.90 5.50
N VAL A 36 -35.22 -3.34 4.25
CA VAL A 36 -34.54 -4.51 3.68
C VAL A 36 -33.62 -4.04 2.59
N LEU A 37 -32.31 -4.14 2.83
CA LEU A 37 -31.24 -3.75 1.91
C LEU A 37 -30.65 -5.02 1.29
N ASN A 38 -30.93 -5.24 0.01
CA ASN A 38 -30.40 -6.37 -0.75
C ASN A 38 -29.42 -5.87 -1.81
N GLY A 39 -28.12 -6.07 -1.61
CA GLY A 39 -27.08 -5.64 -2.57
C GLY A 39 -27.22 -6.38 -3.89
N GLY A 40 -27.14 -7.70 -3.83
CA GLY A 40 -27.31 -8.56 -5.00
C GLY A 40 -26.00 -9.20 -5.40
N ALA A 41 -25.54 -8.93 -6.63
CA ALA A 41 -24.32 -9.51 -7.17
C ALA A 41 -23.27 -8.41 -7.39
N GLY A 42 -22.20 -8.46 -6.62
CA GLY A 42 -21.11 -7.49 -6.72
C GLY A 42 -20.40 -7.38 -5.39
N VAL A 43 -19.83 -6.19 -5.13
CA VAL A 43 -19.40 -5.77 -3.80
C VAL A 43 -20.28 -4.58 -3.42
N ASP A 44 -21.23 -4.83 -2.54
CA ASP A 44 -22.31 -3.90 -2.23
C ASP A 44 -22.15 -3.31 -0.82
N PHE A 45 -22.50 -2.03 -0.68
CA PHE A 45 -22.37 -1.26 0.55
C PHE A 45 -23.74 -0.88 1.11
N ALA A 46 -23.91 -1.01 2.42
CA ALA A 46 -24.94 -0.29 3.16
C ALA A 46 -24.31 0.88 3.94
N GLU A 47 -24.85 2.08 3.76
CA GLU A 47 -24.28 3.31 4.33
C GLU A 47 -25.26 4.05 5.25
N TYR A 48 -24.76 4.53 6.39
CA TYR A 48 -25.52 5.24 7.42
C TYR A 48 -24.95 6.63 7.78
N PRO A 49 -24.38 7.42 6.83
CA PRO A 49 -23.59 8.61 7.16
C PRO A 49 -24.40 9.74 7.81
N ASN A 50 -25.73 9.71 7.68
CA ASN A 50 -26.64 10.72 8.21
C ASN A 50 -27.46 10.23 9.41
N SER A 51 -27.17 9.05 9.95
CA SER A 51 -27.88 8.53 11.13
C SER A 51 -27.65 9.46 12.33
N PRO A 52 -28.71 9.85 13.06
CA PRO A 52 -28.60 10.85 14.14
C PRO A 52 -27.97 10.30 15.42
N SER A 53 -27.68 8.99 15.46
CA SER A 53 -26.92 8.33 16.52
C SER A 53 -26.16 7.14 15.92
N GLY A 54 -25.22 6.59 16.70
CA GLY A 54 -24.39 5.46 16.28
C GLY A 54 -25.20 4.20 16.00
N ILE A 55 -24.72 3.42 15.02
CA ILE A 55 -25.37 2.20 14.55
C ILE A 55 -24.76 0.95 15.18
N GLU A 56 -25.52 -0.14 15.20
CA GLU A 56 -25.02 -1.48 15.52
C GLU A 56 -25.29 -2.41 14.32
N ALA A 57 -24.28 -2.61 13.49
CA ALA A 57 -24.36 -3.37 12.24
C ALA A 57 -23.58 -4.68 12.33
N SER A 58 -24.16 -5.75 11.80
CA SER A 58 -23.48 -7.04 11.63
C SER A 58 -23.82 -7.64 10.27
N ILE A 59 -22.81 -7.74 9.41
CA ILE A 59 -22.91 -8.42 8.11
C ILE A 59 -23.14 -9.93 8.35
N ALA A 60 -22.40 -10.54 9.29
CA ALA A 60 -22.60 -11.95 9.67
C ALA A 60 -24.05 -12.27 10.08
N ALA A 61 -24.68 -11.38 10.85
CA ALA A 61 -26.06 -11.56 11.29
C ALA A 61 -27.09 -11.18 10.21
N GLY A 62 -26.67 -10.47 9.17
CA GLY A 62 -27.55 -9.92 8.13
C GLY A 62 -28.46 -8.82 8.68
N THR A 63 -28.00 -8.01 9.64
CA THR A 63 -28.83 -7.01 10.31
C THR A 63 -28.08 -5.76 10.72
N VAL A 64 -28.78 -4.63 10.72
CA VAL A 64 -28.43 -3.46 11.53
C VAL A 64 -29.43 -3.39 12.68
N GLY A 65 -29.01 -3.82 13.87
CA GLY A 65 -29.89 -3.96 15.04
C GLY A 65 -30.35 -2.62 15.62
N ASN A 66 -29.56 -1.57 15.39
CA ASN A 66 -29.91 -0.17 15.60
C ASN A 66 -29.38 0.63 14.40
N ASP A 67 -30.28 1.13 13.56
CA ASP A 67 -29.97 1.96 12.39
C ASP A 67 -29.62 3.41 12.74
N GLY A 68 -29.64 3.75 14.02
CA GLY A 68 -29.43 5.09 14.55
C GLY A 68 -30.69 5.97 14.56
N THR A 69 -31.84 5.47 14.07
CA THR A 69 -33.17 6.10 14.15
C THR A 69 -34.11 5.41 15.15
N GLY A 70 -33.66 4.29 15.72
CA GLY A 70 -34.43 3.46 16.67
C GLY A 70 -35.19 2.33 15.99
N SER A 71 -34.85 2.03 14.74
CA SER A 71 -35.36 0.88 13.97
C SER A 71 -34.24 -0.14 13.72
N SER A 72 -34.54 -1.17 12.96
CA SER A 72 -33.59 -2.22 12.59
C SER A 72 -33.75 -2.59 11.13
N ASP A 73 -32.63 -2.73 10.43
CA ASP A 73 -32.61 -3.11 9.01
C ASP A 73 -32.14 -4.56 8.82
N THR A 74 -32.55 -5.14 7.69
CA THR A 74 -32.09 -6.45 7.21
C THR A 74 -31.11 -6.26 6.06
N LEU A 75 -29.96 -6.90 6.15
CA LEU A 75 -28.90 -6.89 5.14
C LEU A 75 -28.87 -8.23 4.40
N ILE A 76 -28.83 -8.19 3.06
CA ILE A 76 -28.76 -9.37 2.20
C ILE A 76 -27.72 -9.09 1.11
N GLY A 77 -26.66 -9.91 1.02
CA GLY A 77 -25.60 -9.73 0.02
C GLY A 77 -24.99 -8.33 0.11
N ILE A 78 -24.47 -7.99 1.29
CA ILE A 78 -23.77 -6.74 1.58
C ILE A 78 -22.40 -7.15 2.09
N GLU A 79 -21.35 -6.59 1.50
CA GLU A 79 -19.94 -6.87 1.84
C GLU A 79 -19.27 -5.63 2.46
N GLY A 80 -19.94 -4.48 2.46
CA GLY A 80 -19.42 -3.23 2.99
C GLY A 80 -20.41 -2.51 3.89
N ILE A 81 -19.92 -1.97 5.01
CA ILE A 81 -20.67 -1.04 5.86
C ILE A 81 -19.90 0.26 6.01
N VAL A 82 -20.60 1.36 5.76
CA VAL A 82 -20.18 2.70 6.19
C VAL A 82 -21.09 3.13 7.33
N GLY A 83 -20.48 3.42 8.48
CA GLY A 83 -21.13 3.89 9.69
C GLY A 83 -21.72 5.28 9.57
N SER A 84 -22.05 5.83 10.73
CA SER A 84 -22.53 7.19 10.94
C SER A 84 -21.38 8.13 11.34
N LEU A 85 -21.67 9.40 11.64
CA LEU A 85 -20.67 10.31 12.22
C LEU A 85 -20.64 10.22 13.76
N ASN A 86 -21.08 9.10 14.32
CA ASN A 86 -21.16 8.86 15.75
C ASN A 86 -20.54 7.49 16.06
N ASN A 87 -20.33 7.22 17.35
CA ASN A 87 -19.79 5.94 17.83
C ASN A 87 -20.60 4.72 17.35
N ASP A 88 -20.06 4.00 16.39
CA ASP A 88 -20.67 2.83 15.79
C ASP A 88 -20.09 1.52 16.33
N ARG A 89 -20.86 0.44 16.16
CA ARG A 89 -20.40 -0.93 16.35
C ARG A 89 -20.62 -1.71 15.07
N LEU A 90 -19.54 -2.00 14.36
CA LEU A 90 -19.54 -2.64 13.06
C LEU A 90 -18.91 -4.03 13.17
N THR A 91 -19.60 -5.05 12.69
CA THR A 91 -19.09 -6.43 12.63
C THR A 91 -19.23 -6.98 11.23
N GLY A 92 -18.14 -7.48 10.67
CA GLY A 92 -18.09 -8.14 9.37
C GLY A 92 -18.64 -9.57 9.45
N SER A 93 -18.16 -10.42 8.56
CA SER A 93 -18.65 -11.76 8.30
C SER A 93 -17.53 -12.80 8.34
N ALA A 94 -17.64 -13.85 7.53
CA ALA A 94 -16.59 -14.84 7.32
C ALA A 94 -15.96 -14.71 5.92
N LEU A 95 -16.28 -13.63 5.22
CA LEU A 95 -15.81 -13.26 3.90
C LEU A 95 -14.98 -11.98 4.01
N ALA A 96 -14.35 -11.55 2.92
CA ALA A 96 -13.66 -10.28 2.90
C ALA A 96 -14.66 -9.12 2.92
N ASP A 97 -14.68 -8.35 4.01
CA ASP A 97 -15.59 -7.24 4.23
C ASP A 97 -14.86 -5.89 4.28
N VAL A 98 -15.61 -4.81 4.06
CA VAL A 98 -15.13 -3.42 4.18
C VAL A 98 -15.91 -2.69 5.26
N LEU A 99 -15.26 -2.35 6.38
CA LEU A 99 -15.89 -1.62 7.48
C LEU A 99 -15.29 -0.23 7.62
N VAL A 100 -16.14 0.80 7.58
CA VAL A 100 -15.75 2.20 7.70
C VAL A 100 -16.55 2.88 8.81
N GLY A 101 -15.89 3.35 9.87
CA GLY A 101 -16.52 4.03 11.01
C GLY A 101 -16.93 5.48 10.73
N LEU A 102 -16.05 6.25 10.08
CA LEU A 102 -16.16 7.70 9.80
C LEU A 102 -15.71 8.60 10.96
N GLU A 103 -16.62 9.22 11.71
CA GLU A 103 -16.30 10.03 12.89
C GLU A 103 -16.94 9.33 14.10
N GLY A 104 -16.34 9.45 15.28
CA GLY A 104 -16.83 8.77 16.48
C GLY A 104 -15.74 7.91 17.10
N ALA A 105 -16.03 7.37 18.29
CA ALA A 105 -15.22 6.31 18.86
C ALA A 105 -15.86 4.98 18.49
N ASP A 106 -15.37 4.36 17.41
CA ASP A 106 -16.00 3.22 16.78
C ASP A 106 -15.42 1.89 17.28
N THR A 107 -16.20 0.82 17.15
CA THR A 107 -15.71 -0.54 17.34
C THR A 107 -15.93 -1.35 16.08
N LEU A 108 -14.83 -1.73 15.43
CA LEU A 108 -14.80 -2.51 14.21
C LEU A 108 -14.27 -3.92 14.53
N ASP A 109 -15.00 -4.93 14.09
CA ASP A 109 -14.62 -6.35 14.19
C ASP A 109 -14.79 -6.98 12.80
N GLY A 110 -13.69 -7.24 12.09
CA GLY A 110 -13.71 -7.80 10.73
C GLY A 110 -14.34 -9.19 10.69
N GLY A 111 -13.96 -10.02 11.67
CA GLY A 111 -14.48 -11.37 11.82
C GLY A 111 -13.51 -12.40 11.24
N ALA A 112 -13.90 -13.08 10.17
CA ALA A 112 -12.97 -13.93 9.43
C ALA A 112 -12.98 -13.52 7.96
N GLY A 113 -11.90 -13.76 7.23
CA GLY A 113 -11.73 -13.21 5.90
C GLY A 113 -10.56 -12.23 5.88
N ASP A 114 -10.25 -11.70 4.70
CA ASP A 114 -9.20 -10.70 4.56
C ASP A 114 -9.87 -9.32 4.50
N ASP A 115 -9.99 -8.64 5.64
CA ASP A 115 -10.85 -7.48 5.78
C ASP A 115 -10.13 -6.14 5.55
N LEU A 116 -10.89 -5.13 5.13
CA LEU A 116 -10.44 -3.74 5.07
C LEU A 116 -11.18 -2.91 6.13
N LEU A 117 -10.42 -2.43 7.11
CA LEU A 117 -10.94 -1.71 8.26
C LEU A 117 -10.46 -0.26 8.27
N ARG A 118 -11.38 0.68 8.39
CA ARG A 118 -11.09 2.10 8.54
C ARG A 118 -11.93 2.64 9.69
N GLY A 119 -11.31 2.89 10.84
CA GLY A 119 -11.98 3.52 11.98
C GLY A 119 -12.45 4.93 11.62
N GLY A 120 -11.51 5.86 11.48
CA GLY A 120 -11.75 7.13 10.83
C GLY A 120 -11.25 8.29 11.68
N GLY A 121 -12.17 8.96 12.35
CA GLY A 121 -11.97 10.12 13.20
C GLY A 121 -12.43 9.82 14.62
N GLY A 122 -11.57 9.80 15.63
CA GLY A 122 -11.92 9.49 17.02
C GLY A 122 -11.28 8.19 17.50
N ALA A 123 -11.34 7.93 18.81
CA ALA A 123 -10.56 6.83 19.40
C ALA A 123 -11.19 5.46 19.11
N ASP A 124 -10.66 4.75 18.13
CA ASP A 124 -11.27 3.52 17.61
C ASP A 124 -10.71 2.24 18.24
N GLN A 125 -11.57 1.21 18.28
CA GLN A 125 -11.19 -0.16 18.61
C GLN A 125 -11.33 -1.05 17.37
N ILE A 126 -10.23 -1.62 16.90
CA ILE A 126 -10.18 -2.40 15.66
C ILE A 126 -9.72 -3.83 15.96
N ALA A 127 -10.54 -4.81 15.61
CA ALA A 127 -10.14 -6.22 15.54
C ALA A 127 -10.23 -6.66 14.07
N GLY A 128 -9.13 -7.12 13.48
CA GLY A 128 -9.17 -7.74 12.15
C GLY A 128 -9.87 -9.10 12.23
N GLY A 129 -9.19 -10.05 12.89
CA GLY A 129 -9.79 -11.34 13.21
C GLY A 129 -8.98 -12.48 12.60
N ASP A 130 -9.68 -13.44 11.99
CA ASP A 130 -9.05 -14.57 11.31
C ASP A 130 -8.84 -14.26 9.82
N GLY A 131 -7.60 -14.04 9.39
CA GLY A 131 -7.29 -13.82 7.97
C GLY A 131 -6.08 -12.91 7.81
N ILE A 132 -6.01 -12.17 6.70
CA ILE A 132 -5.01 -11.11 6.50
C ILE A 132 -5.75 -9.78 6.43
N ASP A 133 -5.69 -9.04 7.53
CA ASP A 133 -6.50 -7.84 7.70
C ASP A 133 -5.69 -6.56 7.46
N THR A 134 -6.34 -5.58 6.86
CA THR A 134 -5.75 -4.29 6.53
C THR A 134 -6.46 -3.15 7.27
N ALA A 135 -5.74 -2.45 8.14
CA ALA A 135 -6.19 -1.17 8.69
C ALA A 135 -5.73 0.00 7.80
N PHE A 136 -6.67 0.84 7.37
CA PHE A 136 -6.41 1.97 6.49
C PHE A 136 -6.35 3.31 7.23
N TYR A 137 -5.29 4.07 6.99
CA TYR A 137 -5.08 5.41 7.53
C TYR A 137 -4.87 6.41 6.38
N GLY A 138 -5.64 7.50 6.39
CA GLY A 138 -5.71 8.43 5.25
C GLY A 138 -4.48 9.31 5.03
N GLY A 139 -3.63 9.50 6.03
CA GLY A 139 -2.35 10.20 5.91
C GLY A 139 -1.21 9.28 5.44
N GLY A 140 -0.02 9.84 5.20
CA GLY A 140 1.16 8.99 5.06
C GLY A 140 1.75 8.57 6.41
N LEU A 141 2.57 7.53 6.41
CA LEU A 141 3.06 6.86 7.62
C LEU A 141 3.69 7.83 8.64
N ARG A 142 4.42 8.86 8.19
CA ARG A 142 5.05 9.85 9.10
C ARG A 142 4.06 10.71 9.88
N SER A 143 2.80 10.73 9.46
CA SER A 143 1.73 11.42 10.18
C SER A 143 1.32 10.65 11.43
N TYR A 144 1.68 9.37 11.55
CA TYR A 144 1.19 8.46 12.58
C TYR A 144 2.32 7.94 13.47
N ALA A 145 2.01 7.79 14.77
CA ALA A 145 2.82 7.01 15.70
C ALA A 145 2.19 5.62 15.84
N LEU A 146 2.72 4.63 15.14
CA LEU A 146 2.29 3.23 15.25
C LEU A 146 3.19 2.48 16.24
N THR A 147 2.58 1.82 17.22
CA THR A 147 3.25 0.88 18.13
C THR A 147 2.58 -0.48 18.04
N VAL A 148 3.33 -1.52 17.71
CA VAL A 148 2.85 -2.91 17.69
C VAL A 148 3.51 -3.68 18.84
N THR A 149 2.71 -4.37 19.64
CA THR A 149 3.17 -5.18 20.78
C THR A 149 2.44 -6.52 20.80
N GLY A 150 3.16 -7.58 20.40
CA GLY A 150 2.56 -8.90 20.25
C GLY A 150 1.48 -8.87 19.16
N ALA A 151 0.27 -9.31 19.49
CA ALA A 151 -0.87 -9.28 18.57
C ALA A 151 -1.64 -7.95 18.59
N GLY A 152 -1.28 -7.01 19.47
CA GLY A 152 -1.97 -5.74 19.62
C GLY A 152 -1.21 -4.56 19.05
N PHE A 153 -1.91 -3.47 18.78
CA PHE A 153 -1.32 -2.23 18.30
C PHE A 153 -2.00 -0.99 18.89
N THR A 154 -1.32 0.14 18.78
CA THR A 154 -1.90 1.48 18.95
C THR A 154 -1.43 2.40 17.84
N VAL A 155 -2.32 3.24 17.31
CA VAL A 155 -2.00 4.30 16.34
C VAL A 155 -2.43 5.65 16.89
N VAL A 156 -1.54 6.63 16.77
CA VAL A 156 -1.82 8.02 17.14
C VAL A 156 -1.60 8.90 15.92
N ASP A 157 -2.62 9.66 15.52
CA ASP A 157 -2.45 10.71 14.52
C ASP A 157 -1.76 11.94 15.14
N ASN A 158 -0.57 12.28 14.63
CA ASN A 158 0.21 13.42 15.08
C ASN A 158 -0.10 14.72 14.31
N ARG A 159 -1.03 14.69 13.36
CA ARG A 159 -1.44 15.89 12.62
C ARG A 159 -2.18 16.85 13.55
N SER A 160 -1.78 18.12 13.53
CA SER A 160 -2.38 19.17 14.38
C SER A 160 -3.66 19.74 13.78
N THR A 161 -4.55 18.90 13.26
CA THR A 161 -5.74 19.31 12.49
C THR A 161 -6.95 19.73 13.35
N GLY A 162 -6.77 19.95 14.65
CA GLY A 162 -7.81 20.50 15.53
C GLY A 162 -8.72 19.46 16.16
N ASP A 163 -8.87 18.30 15.54
CA ASP A 163 -9.45 17.11 16.12
C ASP A 163 -8.32 16.08 16.21
N ALA A 164 -7.73 15.94 17.40
CA ALA A 164 -6.88 14.78 17.64
C ALA A 164 -7.81 13.58 17.52
N ASP A 165 -7.52 12.72 16.55
CA ASP A 165 -8.17 11.46 16.18
C ASP A 165 -8.30 10.45 17.34
N GLY A 166 -8.06 10.87 18.59
CA GLY A 166 -7.90 9.97 19.71
C GLY A 166 -6.67 9.08 19.53
N THR A 167 -6.73 7.89 20.11
CA THR A 167 -5.72 6.85 19.92
C THR A 167 -6.45 5.59 19.57
N ASP A 168 -6.19 5.10 18.36
CA ASP A 168 -6.75 3.85 17.89
C ASP A 168 -5.99 2.71 18.52
N SER A 169 -6.71 1.65 18.84
CA SER A 169 -6.14 0.45 19.42
C SER A 169 -6.79 -0.77 18.85
N GLY A 170 -6.04 -1.87 18.80
CA GLY A 170 -6.58 -3.05 18.16
C GLY A 170 -5.73 -4.28 18.25
N VAL A 171 -6.21 -5.33 17.61
CA VAL A 171 -5.56 -6.64 17.49
C VAL A 171 -5.82 -7.27 16.13
N GLY A 172 -4.97 -8.23 15.76
CA GLY A 172 -5.20 -9.08 14.59
C GLY A 172 -5.24 -8.30 13.28
N VAL A 173 -4.34 -7.32 13.12
CA VAL A 173 -4.15 -6.59 11.86
C VAL A 173 -2.72 -6.83 11.39
N GLU A 174 -2.57 -7.34 10.18
CA GLU A 174 -1.29 -7.69 9.59
C GLU A 174 -0.75 -6.59 8.67
N ILE A 175 -1.62 -5.72 8.15
CA ILE A 175 -1.23 -4.69 7.18
C ILE A 175 -1.77 -3.33 7.63
N PHE A 176 -0.89 -2.35 7.76
CA PHE A 176 -1.26 -0.96 7.96
C PHE A 176 -1.03 -0.19 6.65
N SER A 177 -2.11 0.26 6.03
CA SER A 177 -2.09 0.96 4.75
C SER A 177 -2.16 2.47 4.95
N PHE A 178 -1.30 3.19 4.23
CA PHE A 178 -1.15 4.64 4.29
C PHE A 178 -1.18 5.24 2.88
N ALA A 179 -1.27 6.58 2.81
CA ALA A 179 -1.21 7.31 1.55
C ALA A 179 0.07 7.03 0.74
N ASP A 180 1.19 6.72 1.39
CA ASP A 180 2.53 6.62 0.83
C ASP A 180 3.11 5.19 0.79
N GLY A 181 2.37 4.19 1.27
CA GLY A 181 2.81 2.80 1.27
C GLY A 181 2.05 1.96 2.27
N ARG A 182 2.57 0.78 2.57
CA ARG A 182 2.01 -0.12 3.58
C ARG A 182 3.11 -0.69 4.47
N LEU A 183 2.79 -0.83 5.75
CA LEU A 183 3.64 -1.51 6.72
C LEU A 183 3.09 -2.92 6.96
N VAL A 184 3.93 -3.92 6.68
CA VAL A 184 3.53 -5.33 6.57
C VAL A 184 4.09 -6.16 7.73
N PHE A 185 3.21 -6.85 8.44
CA PHE A 185 3.50 -7.77 9.54
C PHE A 185 3.12 -9.23 9.24
N ASP A 186 2.50 -9.51 8.09
CA ASP A 186 2.30 -10.89 7.65
C ASP A 186 3.59 -11.49 7.06
N ALA A 187 3.91 -12.71 7.50
CA ALA A 187 5.07 -13.44 7.01
C ALA A 187 4.84 -14.01 5.61
N ASN A 188 3.61 -14.13 5.13
CA ASN A 188 3.30 -14.68 3.80
C ASN A 188 3.10 -13.60 2.73
N ASP A 189 3.07 -12.32 3.12
CA ASP A 189 2.96 -11.21 2.19
C ASP A 189 4.12 -11.22 1.19
N PRO A 190 3.88 -10.84 -0.09
CA PRO A 190 4.91 -10.70 -1.10
C PRO A 190 6.17 -9.94 -0.63
N ALA A 191 6.04 -8.88 0.16
CA ALA A 191 7.18 -8.13 0.69
C ALA A 191 8.04 -8.98 1.63
N ALA A 192 7.43 -9.72 2.56
CA ALA A 192 8.14 -10.62 3.46
C ALA A 192 8.84 -11.76 2.71
N ARG A 193 8.18 -12.30 1.68
CA ARG A 193 8.73 -13.34 0.80
C ARG A 193 9.92 -12.84 -0.02
N VAL A 194 9.85 -11.63 -0.55
CA VAL A 194 10.95 -10.98 -1.27
C VAL A 194 12.13 -10.76 -0.34
N VAL A 195 11.90 -10.19 0.86
CA VAL A 195 12.96 -9.98 1.86
C VAL A 195 13.66 -11.30 2.21
N ARG A 196 12.90 -12.37 2.49
CA ARG A 196 13.48 -13.70 2.76
C ARG A 196 14.26 -14.26 1.60
N LEU A 197 13.82 -14.03 0.37
CA LEU A 197 14.52 -14.52 -0.80
C LEU A 197 15.83 -13.76 -1.02
N TYR A 198 15.86 -12.45 -0.76
CA TYR A 198 17.10 -11.65 -0.74
C TYR A 198 18.08 -12.16 0.31
N ASP A 199 17.60 -12.40 1.54
CA ASP A 199 18.41 -12.95 2.62
C ASP A 199 18.96 -14.33 2.24
N ALA A 200 18.11 -15.24 1.75
CA ALA A 200 18.51 -16.59 1.37
C ALA A 200 19.47 -16.63 0.18
N ALA A 201 19.24 -15.80 -0.84
CA ALA A 201 19.99 -15.84 -2.09
C ALA A 201 21.26 -14.99 -2.03
N LEU A 202 21.22 -13.85 -1.36
CA LEU A 202 22.25 -12.83 -1.40
C LEU A 202 22.80 -12.50 -0.01
N ASP A 203 22.30 -13.08 1.10
CA ASP A 203 22.79 -12.84 2.47
C ASP A 203 22.78 -11.35 2.84
N ARG A 204 21.72 -10.66 2.43
CA ARG A 204 21.44 -9.25 2.77
C ARG A 204 19.96 -8.94 2.57
N LEU A 205 19.53 -7.82 3.14
CA LEU A 205 18.22 -7.24 2.85
C LEU A 205 18.20 -6.53 1.48
N PRO A 206 17.02 -6.42 0.85
CA PRO A 206 16.85 -5.58 -0.33
C PRO A 206 17.04 -4.10 0.02
N ASP A 207 17.51 -3.31 -0.95
CA ASP A 207 17.30 -1.86 -0.93
C ASP A 207 15.82 -1.56 -1.27
N GLN A 208 15.36 -0.34 -1.02
CA GLN A 208 13.94 -0.02 -1.22
C GLN A 208 13.50 -0.17 -2.69
N ALA A 209 14.38 0.14 -3.65
CA ALA A 209 14.07 0.01 -5.07
C ALA A 209 13.86 -1.46 -5.47
N GLY A 210 14.74 -2.35 -5.00
CA GLY A 210 14.64 -3.79 -5.20
C GLY A 210 13.41 -4.38 -4.50
N LEU A 211 13.14 -3.99 -3.25
CA LEU A 211 11.96 -4.43 -2.53
C LEU A 211 10.68 -4.07 -3.31
N ASN A 212 10.50 -2.79 -3.64
CA ASN A 212 9.31 -2.30 -4.34
C ASN A 212 9.11 -3.01 -5.70
N ALA A 213 10.18 -3.12 -6.50
CA ALA A 213 10.10 -3.71 -7.83
C ALA A 213 9.67 -5.18 -7.77
N TRP A 214 10.22 -5.94 -6.83
CA TRP A 214 9.95 -7.37 -6.72
C TRP A 214 8.65 -7.67 -5.99
N THR A 215 8.28 -6.90 -4.97
CA THR A 215 6.99 -7.02 -4.30
C THR A 215 5.86 -6.81 -5.30
N GLY A 216 5.91 -5.73 -6.08
CA GLY A 216 4.93 -5.45 -7.13
C GLY A 216 4.88 -6.53 -8.21
N ALA A 217 6.04 -7.08 -8.61
CA ALA A 217 6.08 -8.18 -9.57
C ALA A 217 5.40 -9.45 -9.03
N VAL A 218 5.66 -9.81 -7.77
CA VAL A 218 5.07 -10.99 -7.11
C VAL A 218 3.57 -10.82 -6.91
N GLN A 219 3.12 -9.62 -6.51
CA GLN A 219 1.69 -9.27 -6.45
C GLN A 219 1.02 -9.35 -7.83
N GLY A 220 1.71 -8.95 -8.89
CA GLY A 220 1.28 -9.10 -10.28
C GLY A 220 1.30 -10.53 -10.82
N GLY A 221 1.56 -11.54 -9.96
CA GLY A 221 1.52 -12.96 -10.31
C GLY A 221 2.84 -13.54 -10.82
N GLN A 222 3.96 -12.79 -10.76
CA GLN A 222 5.26 -13.39 -11.06
C GLN A 222 5.64 -14.39 -9.95
N PRO A 223 6.03 -15.63 -10.31
CA PRO A 223 6.46 -16.60 -9.31
C PRO A 223 7.81 -16.18 -8.70
N LEU A 224 8.00 -16.44 -7.40
CA LEU A 224 9.28 -16.21 -6.71
C LEU A 224 10.46 -16.91 -7.39
N SER A 225 10.22 -18.03 -8.08
CA SER A 225 11.28 -18.75 -8.80
C SER A 225 11.84 -17.95 -9.97
N GLY A 226 11.06 -17.03 -10.57
CA GLY A 226 11.55 -16.06 -11.56
C GLY A 226 12.58 -15.11 -10.96
N LEU A 227 12.27 -14.57 -9.78
CA LEU A 227 13.19 -13.73 -9.01
C LEU A 227 14.45 -14.47 -8.58
N ALA A 228 14.28 -15.66 -7.99
CA ALA A 228 15.37 -16.53 -7.57
C ALA A 228 16.33 -16.86 -8.72
N SER A 229 15.79 -17.09 -9.93
CA SER A 229 16.60 -17.31 -11.13
C SER A 229 17.44 -16.08 -11.49
N GLY A 230 16.87 -14.88 -11.38
CA GLY A 230 17.58 -13.61 -11.58
C GLY A 230 18.74 -13.43 -10.59
N PHE A 231 18.51 -13.71 -9.30
CA PHE A 231 19.58 -13.66 -8.30
C PHE A 231 20.69 -14.66 -8.58
N LEU A 232 20.37 -15.93 -8.84
CA LEU A 232 21.36 -16.97 -9.13
C LEU A 232 22.20 -16.65 -10.38
N ALA A 233 21.63 -15.93 -11.35
CA ALA A 233 22.33 -15.50 -12.57
C ALA A 233 23.14 -14.21 -12.38
N SER A 234 22.93 -13.46 -11.30
CA SER A 234 23.53 -12.13 -11.09
C SER A 234 25.05 -12.18 -10.87
N ASP A 235 25.73 -11.09 -11.26
CA ASP A 235 27.15 -10.91 -10.95
C ASP A 235 27.39 -10.83 -9.44
N GLU A 236 26.42 -10.27 -8.69
CA GLU A 236 26.47 -10.17 -7.24
C GLU A 236 26.52 -11.55 -6.58
N PHE A 237 25.61 -12.46 -6.96
CA PHE A 237 25.59 -13.82 -6.43
C PHE A 237 26.92 -14.54 -6.70
N ARG A 238 27.41 -14.45 -7.95
CA ARG A 238 28.71 -15.04 -8.35
C ARG A 238 29.87 -14.44 -7.58
N ALA A 239 29.88 -13.12 -7.33
CA ALA A 239 30.91 -12.46 -6.54
C ALA A 239 30.90 -12.91 -5.07
N ARG A 240 29.72 -13.13 -4.49
CA ARG A 240 29.57 -13.48 -3.07
C ARG A 240 29.84 -14.95 -2.78
N PHE A 241 29.39 -15.85 -3.64
CA PHE A 241 29.44 -17.30 -3.39
C PHE A 241 30.35 -18.08 -4.34
N GLY A 242 30.89 -17.43 -5.37
CA GLY A 242 31.70 -18.06 -6.40
C GLY A 242 30.87 -18.95 -7.34
N ASP A 243 31.56 -19.74 -8.15
CA ASP A 243 30.91 -20.76 -8.98
C ASP A 243 30.42 -21.89 -8.08
N ILE A 244 29.10 -22.02 -7.95
CA ILE A 244 28.51 -23.18 -7.29
C ILE A 244 28.77 -24.40 -8.18
N GLY A 245 29.58 -25.33 -7.68
CA GLY A 245 29.92 -26.59 -8.36
C GLY A 245 28.71 -27.50 -8.60
N ASP A 246 28.76 -28.72 -8.07
CA ASP A 246 27.67 -29.68 -8.26
C ASP A 246 26.41 -29.36 -7.43
N ASN A 247 25.35 -30.12 -7.67
CA ASN A 247 24.08 -29.96 -6.95
C ASN A 247 24.20 -30.23 -5.44
N GLY A 248 25.13 -31.07 -5.01
CA GLY A 248 25.38 -31.30 -3.58
C GLY A 248 26.02 -30.09 -2.92
N ALA A 249 27.02 -29.49 -3.57
CA ALA A 249 27.67 -28.28 -3.11
C ALA A 249 26.69 -27.09 -3.04
N TYR A 250 25.73 -27.03 -3.98
CA TYR A 250 24.65 -26.04 -3.92
C TYR A 250 23.77 -26.22 -2.68
N VAL A 251 23.32 -27.45 -2.42
CA VAL A 251 22.48 -27.77 -1.26
C VAL A 251 23.21 -27.48 0.06
N ASP A 252 24.48 -27.86 0.16
CA ASP A 252 25.32 -27.55 1.33
C ASP A 252 25.41 -26.05 1.58
N ARG A 253 25.52 -25.25 0.52
CA ARG A 253 25.54 -23.80 0.61
C ARG A 253 24.21 -23.23 1.12
N LEU A 254 23.08 -23.74 0.65
CA LEU A 254 21.76 -23.28 1.12
C LEU A 254 21.54 -23.60 2.60
N TYR A 255 21.94 -24.80 3.06
CA TYR A 255 21.88 -25.13 4.48
C TYR A 255 22.73 -24.15 5.33
N GLN A 256 23.93 -23.81 4.87
CA GLN A 256 24.80 -22.88 5.58
C GLN A 256 24.27 -21.45 5.58
N ASN A 257 23.94 -20.92 4.39
CA ASN A 257 23.58 -19.51 4.24
C ASN A 257 22.16 -19.21 4.74
N VAL A 258 21.20 -20.07 4.42
CA VAL A 258 19.79 -19.81 4.72
C VAL A 258 19.42 -20.29 6.12
N LEU A 259 19.97 -21.42 6.55
CA LEU A 259 19.58 -22.09 7.80
C LEU A 259 20.67 -22.04 8.89
N GLY A 260 21.85 -21.49 8.59
CA GLY A 260 22.93 -21.32 9.56
C GLY A 260 23.52 -22.64 10.10
N ARG A 261 23.30 -23.77 9.41
CA ARG A 261 23.73 -25.10 9.88
C ARG A 261 24.12 -26.04 8.75
N ALA A 262 24.69 -27.19 9.10
CA ALA A 262 24.83 -28.28 8.14
C ALA A 262 23.48 -28.98 7.91
N GLY A 263 23.23 -29.42 6.68
CA GLY A 263 22.12 -30.32 6.38
C GLY A 263 22.36 -31.68 7.01
N ASP A 264 21.30 -32.28 7.57
CA ASP A 264 21.35 -33.69 7.93
C ASP A 264 21.46 -34.56 6.66
N ALA A 265 21.96 -35.79 6.81
CA ALA A 265 22.27 -36.66 5.69
C ALA A 265 21.05 -36.91 4.79
N ALA A 266 19.87 -37.10 5.37
CA ALA A 266 18.65 -37.40 4.63
C ALA A 266 18.13 -36.18 3.87
N GLY A 267 18.08 -35.01 4.52
CA GLY A 267 17.66 -33.76 3.88
C GLY A 267 18.57 -33.35 2.74
N ARG A 268 19.90 -33.44 2.95
CA ARG A 268 20.89 -33.17 1.91
C ARG A 268 20.73 -34.11 0.71
N GLU A 269 20.56 -35.41 0.96
CA GLU A 269 20.36 -36.41 -0.09
C GLU A 269 19.08 -36.14 -0.88
N ALA A 270 17.97 -35.85 -0.21
CA ALA A 270 16.68 -35.57 -0.83
C ALA A 270 16.73 -34.36 -1.78
N TRP A 271 17.30 -33.23 -1.33
CA TRP A 271 17.42 -32.03 -2.18
C TRP A 271 18.37 -32.24 -3.36
N THR A 272 19.49 -32.93 -3.13
CA THR A 272 20.44 -33.24 -4.20
C THR A 272 19.81 -34.15 -5.26
N ALA A 273 19.03 -35.15 -4.83
CA ALA A 273 18.30 -36.03 -5.72
C ALA A 273 17.23 -35.28 -6.53
N ALA A 274 16.49 -34.34 -5.91
CA ALA A 274 15.51 -33.51 -6.59
C ALA A 274 16.14 -32.66 -7.71
N LEU A 275 17.27 -32.00 -7.43
CA LEU A 275 18.02 -31.25 -8.43
C LEU A 275 18.51 -32.15 -9.59
N ASN A 276 19.02 -33.35 -9.26
CA ASN A 276 19.45 -34.32 -10.27
C ASN A 276 18.28 -34.86 -11.12
N ALA A 277 17.07 -34.88 -10.57
CA ALA A 277 15.84 -35.27 -11.25
C ALA A 277 15.21 -34.15 -12.09
N GLY A 278 15.76 -32.93 -12.04
CA GLY A 278 15.35 -31.81 -12.90
C GLY A 278 14.65 -30.65 -12.19
N THR A 279 14.49 -30.67 -10.86
CA THR A 279 14.05 -29.49 -10.11
C THR A 279 15.06 -28.36 -10.32
N SER A 280 14.61 -27.14 -10.58
CA SER A 280 15.52 -26.03 -10.81
C SER A 280 16.19 -25.58 -9.51
N ARG A 281 17.42 -25.01 -9.62
CA ARG A 281 18.09 -24.40 -8.46
C ARG A 281 17.28 -23.26 -7.85
N ALA A 282 16.53 -22.53 -8.68
CA ALA A 282 15.65 -21.45 -8.25
C ALA A 282 14.48 -21.97 -7.40
N ASP A 283 13.84 -23.07 -7.81
CA ASP A 283 12.76 -23.67 -7.02
C ASP A 283 13.26 -24.21 -5.68
N VAL A 284 14.46 -24.80 -5.65
CA VAL A 284 15.09 -25.24 -4.40
C VAL A 284 15.44 -24.05 -3.50
N LEU A 285 15.96 -22.95 -4.05
CA LEU A 285 16.22 -21.73 -3.27
C LEU A 285 14.94 -21.18 -2.65
N VAL A 286 13.85 -21.09 -3.42
CA VAL A 286 12.54 -20.66 -2.90
C VAL A 286 12.05 -21.62 -1.82
N ALA A 287 12.21 -22.93 -1.99
CA ALA A 287 11.81 -23.90 -0.97
C ALA A 287 12.59 -23.74 0.35
N PHE A 288 13.89 -23.41 0.27
CA PHE A 288 14.69 -23.08 1.45
C PHE A 288 14.24 -21.74 2.07
N SER A 289 14.07 -20.68 1.26
CA SER A 289 13.68 -19.35 1.76
C SER A 289 12.31 -19.36 2.43
N GLU A 290 11.39 -20.21 1.95
CA GLU A 290 10.02 -20.33 2.47
C GLU A 290 9.85 -21.46 3.49
N SER A 291 10.94 -22.13 3.88
CA SER A 291 10.91 -23.15 4.93
C SER A 291 10.54 -22.55 6.29
N ALA A 292 9.96 -23.37 7.17
CA ALA A 292 9.60 -22.93 8.53
C ALA A 292 10.81 -22.40 9.33
N GLU A 293 11.99 -22.97 9.09
CA GLU A 293 13.23 -22.54 9.74
C GLU A 293 13.72 -21.17 9.22
N SER A 294 13.64 -20.94 7.90
CA SER A 294 13.94 -19.61 7.31
C SER A 294 12.95 -18.53 7.76
N LYS A 295 11.64 -18.86 7.82
CA LYS A 295 10.63 -17.96 8.38
C LYS A 295 10.90 -17.63 9.85
N ALA A 296 11.36 -18.60 10.63
CA ALA A 296 11.77 -18.36 12.01
C ALA A 296 13.01 -17.45 12.09
N GLY A 297 14.00 -17.66 11.21
CA GLY A 297 15.23 -16.86 11.14
C GLY A 297 14.99 -15.39 10.78
N THR A 298 13.96 -15.11 10.00
CA THR A 298 13.60 -13.74 9.54
C THR A 298 12.42 -13.13 10.30
N SER A 299 11.90 -13.81 11.32
CA SER A 299 10.72 -13.39 12.08
C SER A 299 10.85 -12.00 12.70
N ALA A 300 12.04 -11.61 13.15
CA ALA A 300 12.29 -10.29 13.73
C ALA A 300 12.08 -9.15 12.71
N LEU A 301 12.34 -9.38 11.41
CA LEU A 301 12.12 -8.39 10.37
C LEU A 301 10.62 -8.14 10.17
N VAL A 302 9.84 -9.22 10.15
CA VAL A 302 8.38 -9.18 10.00
C VAL A 302 7.73 -8.56 11.24
N GLN A 303 8.20 -8.90 12.45
CA GLN A 303 7.71 -8.32 13.71
C GLN A 303 7.94 -6.81 13.83
N ASN A 304 9.01 -6.29 13.21
CA ASN A 304 9.29 -4.86 13.18
C ASN A 304 8.52 -4.12 12.08
N GLY A 305 7.81 -4.84 11.21
CA GLY A 305 7.13 -4.28 10.05
C GLY A 305 8.06 -4.08 8.87
N ILE A 306 7.64 -4.56 7.69
CA ILE A 306 8.33 -4.32 6.42
C ILE A 306 7.66 -3.15 5.72
N TRP A 307 8.43 -2.10 5.46
CA TRP A 307 7.94 -0.92 4.74
C TRP A 307 7.96 -1.16 3.23
N ASP A 308 6.77 -1.41 2.69
CA ASP A 308 6.51 -1.55 1.27
C ASP A 308 5.96 -0.21 0.74
N ARG A 309 6.89 0.67 0.36
CA ARG A 309 6.62 2.03 -0.11
C ARG A 309 5.96 2.02 -1.49
N SER A 310 4.97 2.86 -1.72
CA SER A 310 4.47 3.09 -3.08
C SER A 310 5.47 3.88 -3.93
N GLU A 311 5.96 3.28 -5.02
CA GLU A 311 6.84 3.98 -5.97
C GLU A 311 6.09 5.11 -6.68
N ALA A 312 4.81 4.91 -7.01
CA ALA A 312 3.97 5.93 -7.60
C ALA A 312 3.83 7.15 -6.67
N ALA A 313 3.58 6.92 -5.37
CA ALA A 313 3.53 8.00 -4.39
C ALA A 313 4.85 8.77 -4.33
N ALA A 314 5.97 8.06 -4.30
CA ALA A 314 7.28 8.70 -4.23
C ALA A 314 7.61 9.51 -5.49
N GLN A 315 7.27 9.01 -6.68
CA GLN A 315 7.44 9.72 -7.96
C GLN A 315 6.57 10.98 -8.02
N VAL A 316 5.32 10.89 -7.59
CA VAL A 316 4.41 12.03 -7.50
C VAL A 316 4.98 13.06 -6.51
N ALA A 317 5.44 12.65 -5.33
CA ALA A 317 6.01 13.57 -4.35
C ALA A 317 7.26 14.31 -4.88
N ARG A 318 8.14 13.63 -5.64
CA ARG A 318 9.28 14.28 -6.31
C ARG A 318 8.85 15.25 -7.40
N LEU A 319 7.77 14.97 -8.13
CA LEU A 319 7.20 15.92 -9.09
C LEU A 319 6.62 17.15 -8.37
N TYR A 320 5.95 16.98 -7.23
CA TYR A 320 5.49 18.10 -6.41
C TYR A 320 6.65 18.99 -5.97
N ASP A 321 7.73 18.39 -5.47
CA ASP A 321 8.93 19.12 -5.06
C ASP A 321 9.56 19.87 -6.25
N THR A 322 9.75 19.19 -7.38
CA THR A 322 10.33 19.77 -8.60
C THR A 322 9.52 20.94 -9.16
N VAL A 323 8.20 20.78 -9.23
CA VAL A 323 7.31 21.73 -9.91
C VAL A 323 6.90 22.85 -8.97
N PHE A 324 6.62 22.57 -7.70
CA PHE A 324 6.01 23.52 -6.77
C PHE A 324 6.91 23.90 -5.58
N GLY A 325 8.06 23.25 -5.41
CA GLY A 325 8.99 23.51 -4.29
C GLY A 325 8.40 23.12 -2.94
N ARG A 326 7.50 22.14 -2.91
CA ARG A 326 6.82 21.65 -1.70
C ARG A 326 6.41 20.19 -1.89
N LEU A 327 6.25 19.48 -0.78
CA LEU A 327 5.70 18.13 -0.76
C LEU A 327 4.15 18.15 -0.93
N PRO A 328 3.53 17.03 -1.34
CA PRO A 328 2.09 16.98 -1.53
C PRO A 328 1.33 16.99 -0.20
N ASP A 329 0.04 17.36 -0.27
CA ASP A 329 -0.93 16.98 0.74
C ASP A 329 -1.38 15.51 0.52
N ALA A 330 -1.95 14.88 1.56
CA ALA A 330 -2.34 13.47 1.48
C ALA A 330 -3.43 13.20 0.42
N PRO A 331 -4.54 13.98 0.34
CA PRO A 331 -5.56 13.75 -0.67
C PRO A 331 -5.04 13.85 -2.11
N GLY A 332 -4.21 14.84 -2.40
CA GLY A 332 -3.60 15.05 -3.71
C GLY A 332 -2.63 13.92 -4.07
N LEU A 333 -1.82 13.45 -3.11
CA LEU A 333 -0.94 12.30 -3.32
C LEU A 333 -1.74 11.04 -3.64
N VAL A 334 -2.77 10.73 -2.83
CA VAL A 334 -3.61 9.55 -3.01
C VAL A 334 -4.30 9.58 -4.38
N ALA A 335 -4.86 10.73 -4.77
CA ALA A 335 -5.53 10.86 -6.07
C ALA A 335 -4.60 10.50 -7.24
N TRP A 336 -3.38 11.04 -7.27
CA TRP A 336 -2.41 10.74 -8.32
C TRP A 336 -1.85 9.33 -8.24
N LYS A 337 -1.50 8.86 -7.03
CA LYS A 337 -1.03 7.50 -6.79
C LYS A 337 -2.03 6.48 -7.31
N THR A 338 -3.29 6.56 -6.88
CA THR A 338 -4.35 5.64 -7.29
C THR A 338 -4.57 5.69 -8.80
N ALA A 339 -4.50 6.87 -9.41
CA ALA A 339 -4.63 7.02 -10.86
C ALA A 339 -3.47 6.36 -11.64
N ILE A 340 -2.25 6.36 -11.08
CA ILE A 340 -1.08 5.70 -11.69
C ILE A 340 -1.16 4.18 -11.48
N GLU A 341 -1.42 3.73 -10.24
CA GLU A 341 -1.47 2.31 -9.89
C GLU A 341 -2.65 1.59 -10.58
N GLY A 342 -3.77 2.29 -10.78
CA GLY A 342 -4.91 1.80 -11.57
C GLY A 342 -4.72 1.90 -13.09
N GLY A 343 -3.58 2.41 -13.55
CA GLY A 343 -3.25 2.54 -14.97
C GLY A 343 -4.09 3.58 -15.73
N GLN A 344 -4.80 4.48 -15.03
CA GLN A 344 -5.58 5.54 -15.66
C GLN A 344 -4.70 6.65 -16.23
N VAL A 345 -3.57 6.94 -15.57
CA VAL A 345 -2.59 7.92 -16.01
C VAL A 345 -1.16 7.38 -15.88
N THR A 346 -0.28 7.89 -16.72
CA THR A 346 1.17 7.69 -16.62
C THR A 346 1.80 8.84 -15.85
N LEU A 347 3.00 8.63 -15.31
CA LEU A 347 3.76 9.69 -14.65
C LEU A 347 4.03 10.90 -15.56
N VAL A 348 4.22 10.67 -16.86
CA VAL A 348 4.36 11.75 -17.87
C VAL A 348 3.08 12.59 -17.95
N GLN A 349 1.90 11.97 -17.93
CA GLN A 349 0.62 12.69 -17.94
C GLN A 349 0.38 13.47 -16.64
N VAL A 350 0.91 13.00 -15.50
CA VAL A 350 0.91 13.78 -14.25
C VAL A 350 1.79 15.02 -14.41
N ALA A 351 3.00 14.88 -14.97
CA ALA A 351 3.88 16.02 -15.27
C ALA A 351 3.24 17.02 -16.25
N ASP A 352 2.51 16.54 -17.26
CA ASP A 352 1.73 17.39 -18.18
C ASP A 352 0.63 18.16 -17.44
N ALA A 353 -0.09 17.51 -16.54
CA ALA A 353 -1.12 18.15 -15.72
C ALA A 353 -0.52 19.24 -14.82
N PHE A 354 0.63 18.97 -14.22
CA PHE A 354 1.34 19.90 -13.32
C PHE A 354 1.84 21.11 -14.09
N THR A 355 2.46 20.90 -15.25
CA THR A 355 2.96 21.99 -16.09
C THR A 355 1.84 22.78 -16.79
N SER A 356 0.64 22.22 -16.86
CA SER A 356 -0.58 22.90 -17.32
C SER A 356 -1.33 23.65 -16.21
N SER A 357 -0.89 23.53 -14.95
CA SER A 357 -1.55 24.15 -13.80
C SER A 357 -1.38 25.68 -13.77
N GLY A 358 -2.26 26.35 -13.01
CA GLY A 358 -2.14 27.79 -12.74
C GLY A 358 -0.88 28.13 -11.93
N GLU A 359 -0.52 27.28 -10.97
CA GLU A 359 0.65 27.44 -10.09
C GLU A 359 1.96 27.39 -10.90
N PHE A 360 2.10 26.39 -11.78
CA PHE A 360 3.27 26.30 -12.67
C PHE A 360 3.38 27.51 -13.61
N ARG A 361 2.26 27.95 -14.21
CA ARG A 361 2.28 29.14 -15.09
C ARG A 361 2.67 30.40 -14.33
N ALA A 362 2.26 30.55 -13.07
CA ALA A 362 2.64 31.69 -12.25
C ALA A 362 4.15 31.70 -11.96
N GLN A 363 4.75 30.53 -11.72
CA GLN A 363 6.16 30.40 -11.37
C GLN A 363 7.10 30.43 -12.60
N TYR A 364 6.75 29.71 -13.66
CA TYR A 364 7.66 29.46 -14.80
C TYR A 364 7.15 29.98 -16.14
N GLY A 365 5.87 30.39 -16.24
CA GLY A 365 5.21 30.67 -17.52
C GLY A 365 5.82 31.79 -18.35
N ASN A 366 6.47 32.76 -17.70
CA ASN A 366 7.12 33.90 -18.38
C ASN A 366 8.61 33.68 -18.68
N LEU A 367 9.19 32.58 -18.20
CA LEU A 367 10.61 32.30 -18.42
C LEU A 367 10.84 31.80 -19.85
N ASN A 368 11.95 32.20 -20.46
CA ASN A 368 12.42 31.54 -21.68
C ASN A 368 12.98 30.14 -21.33
N ASN A 369 13.33 29.34 -22.35
CA ASN A 369 13.81 27.98 -22.14
C ASN A 369 15.10 27.88 -21.30
N ARG A 370 16.02 28.84 -21.45
CA ARG A 370 17.27 28.85 -20.68
C ARG A 370 17.01 29.22 -19.22
N ASP A 371 16.23 30.26 -18.98
CA ASP A 371 15.90 30.71 -17.62
C ASP A 371 15.05 29.66 -16.87
N PHE A 372 14.14 28.98 -17.59
CA PHE A 372 13.40 27.84 -17.06
C PHE A 372 14.32 26.69 -16.65
N ALA A 373 15.24 26.27 -17.53
CA ALA A 373 16.21 25.22 -17.20
C ALA A 373 17.07 25.60 -15.99
N ASN A 374 17.54 26.85 -15.92
CA ASN A 374 18.30 27.33 -14.77
C ASN A 374 17.48 27.34 -13.47
N ALA A 375 16.20 27.70 -13.53
CA ALA A 375 15.31 27.69 -12.37
C ALA A 375 15.13 26.27 -11.80
N LEU A 376 15.06 25.23 -12.65
CA LEU A 376 14.99 23.83 -12.18
C LEU A 376 16.26 23.39 -11.46
N TYR A 377 17.45 23.78 -11.93
CA TYR A 377 18.69 23.50 -11.18
C TYR A 377 18.66 24.08 -9.77
N VAL A 378 18.18 25.32 -9.62
CA VAL A 378 18.14 26.00 -8.32
C VAL A 378 17.06 25.41 -7.42
N ASN A 379 15.86 25.20 -7.95
CA ASN A 379 14.70 24.82 -7.14
C ASN A 379 14.62 23.32 -6.86
N THR A 380 15.20 22.48 -7.74
CA THR A 380 15.10 21.01 -7.64
C THR A 380 16.43 20.39 -7.21
N LEU A 381 17.57 20.97 -7.60
CA LEU A 381 18.88 20.39 -7.33
C LEU A 381 19.71 21.21 -6.32
N ASP A 382 19.11 22.25 -5.72
CA ASP A 382 19.74 23.14 -4.73
C ASP A 382 21.09 23.73 -5.17
N ARG A 383 21.28 23.95 -6.47
CA ARG A 383 22.54 24.46 -7.01
C ARG A 383 22.39 25.24 -8.31
N ALA A 384 23.44 25.98 -8.65
CA ALA A 384 23.53 26.58 -9.98
C ALA A 384 23.76 25.53 -11.07
N ALA A 385 23.22 25.78 -12.25
CA ALA A 385 23.51 25.00 -13.45
C ALA A 385 24.98 25.20 -13.86
N ASP A 386 25.67 24.12 -14.20
CA ASP A 386 26.91 24.24 -14.97
C ASP A 386 26.58 24.59 -16.44
N GLN A 387 27.56 25.14 -17.15
CA GLN A 387 27.35 25.63 -18.51
C GLN A 387 26.89 24.52 -19.47
N ALA A 388 27.44 23.30 -19.33
CA ALA A 388 27.13 22.20 -20.23
C ALA A 388 25.70 21.68 -20.01
N GLY A 389 25.30 21.53 -18.74
CA GLY A 389 23.93 21.15 -18.38
C GLY A 389 22.90 22.18 -18.84
N LEU A 390 23.18 23.46 -18.64
CA LEU A 390 22.29 24.54 -19.07
C LEU A 390 22.15 24.59 -20.60
N ASP A 391 23.24 24.40 -21.34
CA ASP A 391 23.23 24.35 -22.80
C ASP A 391 22.48 23.12 -23.34
N TYR A 392 22.64 21.96 -22.69
CA TYR A 392 21.91 20.74 -23.04
C TYR A 392 20.40 20.92 -22.89
N TRP A 393 19.92 21.33 -21.71
CA TRP A 393 18.49 21.47 -21.43
C TRP A 393 17.84 22.57 -22.28
N THR A 394 18.54 23.69 -22.48
CA THR A 394 18.08 24.75 -23.41
C THR A 394 17.96 24.19 -24.83
N GLY A 395 18.93 23.39 -25.28
CA GLY A 395 18.95 22.80 -26.62
C GLY A 395 17.77 21.84 -26.87
N VAL A 396 17.47 20.94 -25.93
CA VAL A 396 16.35 19.99 -26.09
C VAL A 396 14.99 20.69 -26.06
N LEU A 397 14.81 21.70 -25.20
CA LEU A 397 13.60 22.53 -25.17
C LEU A 397 13.41 23.30 -26.49
N ASN A 398 14.48 23.89 -27.03
CA ASN A 398 14.44 24.57 -28.32
C ASN A 398 14.17 23.62 -29.49
N SER A 399 14.49 22.34 -29.33
CA SER A 399 14.23 21.29 -30.32
C SER A 399 12.82 20.68 -30.21
N GLY A 400 12.01 21.15 -29.26
CA GLY A 400 10.60 20.78 -29.13
C GLY A 400 10.29 19.79 -28.01
N LEU A 401 11.26 19.41 -27.17
CA LEU A 401 10.97 18.63 -25.95
C LEU A 401 10.08 19.47 -25.02
N SER A 402 9.04 18.85 -24.45
CA SER A 402 8.09 19.57 -23.61
C SER A 402 8.71 19.95 -22.26
N ARG A 403 8.17 20.99 -21.61
CA ARG A 403 8.56 21.31 -20.23
C ARG A 403 8.18 20.19 -19.26
N ALA A 404 7.11 19.45 -19.53
CA ALA A 404 6.69 18.28 -18.75
C ALA A 404 7.76 17.18 -18.74
N GLU A 405 8.30 16.84 -19.91
CA GLU A 405 9.39 15.88 -20.03
C GLU A 405 10.67 16.36 -19.33
N VAL A 406 10.96 17.67 -19.38
CA VAL A 406 12.11 18.24 -18.67
C VAL A 406 11.93 18.20 -17.15
N VAL A 407 10.78 18.64 -16.60
CA VAL A 407 10.55 18.55 -15.15
C VAL A 407 10.58 17.11 -14.67
N LEU A 408 10.02 16.18 -15.44
CA LEU A 408 10.08 14.76 -15.10
C LEU A 408 11.53 14.25 -15.07
N ALA A 409 12.36 14.65 -16.03
CA ALA A 409 13.76 14.23 -16.06
C ALA A 409 14.58 14.81 -14.90
N PHE A 410 14.27 16.03 -14.43
CA PHE A 410 14.86 16.59 -13.21
C PHE A 410 14.38 15.85 -11.97
N SER A 411 13.06 15.63 -11.85
CA SER A 411 12.42 14.91 -10.74
C SER A 411 13.02 13.52 -10.52
N GLU A 412 13.27 12.79 -11.61
CA GLU A 412 13.78 11.42 -11.56
C GLU A 412 15.30 11.34 -11.76
N SER A 413 16.00 12.47 -11.70
CA SER A 413 17.45 12.48 -11.72
C SER A 413 18.01 11.84 -10.43
N ARG A 414 19.11 11.10 -10.56
CA ARG A 414 19.78 10.48 -9.39
C ARG A 414 20.13 11.50 -8.31
N GLU A 415 20.46 12.72 -8.71
CA GLU A 415 20.78 13.82 -7.80
C GLU A 415 19.56 14.25 -6.99
N HIS A 416 18.41 14.49 -7.64
CA HIS A 416 17.17 14.87 -6.95
C HIS A 416 16.63 13.77 -6.05
N VAL A 417 16.67 12.51 -6.51
CA VAL A 417 16.29 11.34 -5.69
C VAL A 417 17.15 11.28 -4.42
N ALA A 418 18.46 11.55 -4.53
CA ALA A 418 19.33 11.58 -3.36
C ALA A 418 19.04 12.77 -2.43
N LEU A 419 18.75 13.96 -2.98
CA LEU A 419 18.43 15.15 -2.19
C LEU A 419 17.14 14.99 -1.39
N THR A 420 16.14 14.34 -1.98
CA THR A 420 14.81 14.16 -1.36
C THR A 420 14.68 12.87 -0.56
N ALA A 421 15.70 12.01 -0.51
CA ALA A 421 15.65 10.70 0.14
C ALA A 421 15.17 10.77 1.60
N ALA A 422 15.69 11.71 2.39
CA ALA A 422 15.29 11.86 3.80
C ALA A 422 13.82 12.27 3.99
N ASN A 423 13.15 12.80 2.96
CA ASN A 423 11.77 13.28 3.01
C ASN A 423 10.78 12.38 2.25
N ILE A 424 11.27 11.54 1.33
CA ILE A 424 10.44 10.75 0.39
C ILE A 424 10.82 9.26 0.36
N GLN A 425 12.08 8.91 0.61
CA GLN A 425 12.64 7.57 0.41
C GLN A 425 13.62 7.17 1.55
N SER A 426 13.19 7.23 2.81
CA SER A 426 14.08 6.79 3.89
C SER A 426 14.03 5.27 4.07
N GLU A 427 15.22 4.67 4.19
CA GLU A 427 15.41 3.27 4.58
C GLU A 427 15.53 3.12 6.10
N ASN A 428 15.56 4.23 6.85
CA ASN A 428 15.58 4.21 8.31
C ASN A 428 14.15 3.99 8.83
N PRO A 429 13.89 2.96 9.66
CA PRO A 429 12.56 2.70 10.21
C PRO A 429 11.95 3.87 11.00
N SER A 430 12.78 4.72 11.63
CA SER A 430 12.29 5.92 12.32
C SER A 430 11.86 7.05 11.37
N GLU A 431 12.01 6.84 10.07
CA GLU A 431 11.82 7.81 8.99
C GLU A 431 11.04 7.20 7.82
N PHE A 432 10.42 6.04 7.97
CA PHE A 432 9.58 5.47 6.92
C PHE A 432 8.43 6.41 6.54
N GLY A 433 8.09 6.41 5.26
CA GLY A 433 7.07 7.30 4.69
C GLY A 433 7.57 8.66 4.20
N ILE A 434 6.65 9.38 3.58
CA ILE A 434 6.81 10.72 2.99
C ILE A 434 6.45 11.77 4.05
N LEU A 435 7.17 12.90 4.07
CA LEU A 435 6.74 14.09 4.79
C LEU A 435 5.64 14.82 3.99
N PHE A 436 4.58 15.26 4.66
CA PHE A 436 3.48 15.99 4.04
C PHE A 436 3.56 17.48 4.37
N ALA A 437 3.02 18.31 3.48
CA ALA A 437 3.03 19.77 3.59
C ALA A 437 2.01 20.33 4.59
#